data_AF-A0A842NUL8-F1
#
_entry.id   AF-A0A842NUL8-F1
#
_cell.length_a   1.000
_cell.length_b   1.000
_cell.length_c   1.000
_cell.angle_alpha   90.00
_cell.angle_beta   90.00
_cell.angle_gamma   90.00
#
_symmetry.space_group_name_H-M   'P 1'
#
loop_
_entity.id
_entity.type
_entity.pdbx_description
1 polymer ?
#
loop_
_entity_poly.entity_id
_entity_poly.type
_entity_poly.pdbx_seq_one_letter_code
_entity_poly.pdbx_strand_id
1 'polypeptide(L)'
;MKSYIKVYGPPVLKSLRALEALAIDTPEVCIMDTIMAQELPQLGSADAVMDFFSHAGEITVERCDNIISKSGGALGEHDFYFEWFVPPTQDQINELIQKVDDALSPLGARYTITTTK
;
A
#
# COMPACT_ATOMS: atom_id res chain seq x y z
N MET A 1 -5.58 1.09 -12.76
CA MET A 1 -6.51 0.26 -11.97
C MET A 1 -6.10 0.34 -10.51
N LYS A 2 -7.04 0.38 -9.57
CA LYS A 2 -6.75 0.51 -8.13
C LYS A 2 -7.49 -0.53 -7.30
N SER A 3 -6.83 -1.11 -6.33
CA SER A 3 -7.39 -2.00 -5.32
C SER A 3 -7.40 -1.27 -3.98
N TYR A 4 -8.58 -0.79 -3.59
CA TYR A 4 -8.78 -0.02 -2.36
C TYR A 4 -9.04 -0.95 -1.19
N ILE A 5 -8.48 -0.62 -0.04
CA ILE A 5 -8.62 -1.36 1.21
C ILE A 5 -9.17 -0.45 2.29
N LYS A 6 -10.20 -0.95 2.98
CA LYS A 6 -10.70 -0.37 4.22
C LYS A 6 -10.47 -1.36 5.36
N VAL A 7 -9.79 -0.91 6.41
CA VAL A 7 -9.41 -1.74 7.56
C VAL A 7 -10.41 -1.53 8.69
N TYR A 8 -10.80 -2.62 9.34
CA TYR A 8 -11.73 -2.65 10.46
C TYR A 8 -11.08 -3.33 11.69
N GLY A 9 -11.14 -2.65 12.83
CA GLY A 9 -10.69 -3.15 14.13
C GLY A 9 -9.27 -2.73 14.52
N PRO A 10 -8.88 -2.89 15.79
CA PRO A 10 -7.51 -2.63 16.22
C PRO A 10 -6.60 -3.84 15.91
N PRO A 11 -5.34 -3.63 15.47
CA PRO A 11 -4.68 -2.32 15.35
C PRO A 11 -4.58 -1.79 13.91
N VAL A 12 -5.43 -0.82 13.55
CA VAL A 12 -5.45 -0.14 12.23
C VAL A 12 -4.06 0.31 11.77
N LEU A 13 -3.30 1.00 12.63
CA LEU A 13 -1.97 1.49 12.28
C LEU A 13 -1.02 0.35 11.90
N LYS A 14 -1.01 -0.76 12.64
CA LYS A 14 -0.14 -1.89 12.30
C LYS A 14 -0.58 -2.57 11.01
N SER A 15 -1.89 -2.57 10.72
CA SER A 15 -2.41 -3.07 9.44
C SER A 15 -1.91 -2.23 8.27
N LEU A 16 -1.95 -0.90 8.37
CA LEU A 16 -1.40 -0.02 7.34
C LEU A 16 0.09 -0.27 7.12
N ARG A 17 0.88 -0.33 8.21
CA ARG A 17 2.32 -0.65 8.12
C ARG A 17 2.61 -2.02 7.52
N ALA A 18 1.75 -3.01 7.75
CA ALA A 18 1.88 -4.33 7.12
C ALA A 18 1.58 -4.30 5.61
N LEU A 19 0.60 -3.50 5.18
CA LEU A 19 0.30 -3.30 3.75
C LEU A 19 1.42 -2.51 3.05
N GLU A 20 2.01 -1.53 3.72
CA GLU A 20 3.18 -0.80 3.23
C GLU A 20 4.38 -1.74 3.02
N ALA A 21 4.64 -2.65 3.98
CA ALA A 21 5.69 -3.65 3.84
C ALA A 21 5.45 -4.62 2.67
N LEU A 22 4.21 -5.10 2.51
CA LEU A 22 3.82 -5.95 1.37
C LEU A 22 4.10 -5.26 0.02
N ALA A 23 3.91 -3.93 -0.04
CA ALA A 23 4.13 -3.17 -1.26
C ALA A 23 5.61 -3.08 -1.64
N ILE A 24 6.55 -3.16 -0.70
CA ILE A 24 7.98 -3.20 -1.00
C ILE A 24 8.28 -4.41 -1.92
N ASP A 25 7.71 -5.57 -1.60
CA ASP A 25 7.88 -6.84 -2.32
C ASP A 25 6.91 -7.04 -3.50
N THR A 26 6.17 -6.00 -3.89
CA THR A 26 5.21 -6.03 -5.00
C THR A 26 5.54 -4.93 -6.02
N PRO A 27 6.56 -5.12 -6.87
CA PRO A 27 7.06 -4.08 -7.78
C PRO A 27 6.07 -3.73 -8.90
N GLU A 28 4.97 -4.45 -9.08
CA GLU A 28 3.94 -4.20 -10.10
C GLU A 28 2.95 -3.09 -9.69
N VAL A 29 3.01 -2.64 -8.44
CA VAL A 29 2.09 -1.65 -7.87
C VAL A 29 2.83 -0.47 -7.23
N CYS A 30 2.15 0.64 -7.06
CA CYS A 30 2.47 1.70 -6.10
C CYS A 30 1.33 1.83 -5.10
N ILE A 31 1.53 2.57 -4.02
CA ILE A 31 0.59 2.63 -2.91
C ILE A 31 0.35 4.05 -2.41
N MET A 32 -0.75 4.19 -1.68
CA MET A 32 -1.08 5.39 -0.93
C MET A 32 -1.92 4.97 0.26
N ASP A 33 -1.72 5.65 1.39
CA ASP A 33 -2.52 5.50 2.58
C ASP A 33 -2.74 6.84 3.29
N THR A 34 -3.58 6.81 4.31
CA THR A 34 -3.96 8.01 5.06
C THR A 34 -2.80 8.68 5.80
N ILE A 35 -1.72 7.95 6.11
CA ILE A 35 -0.51 8.46 6.75
C ILE A 35 0.34 9.18 5.70
N MET A 36 0.64 8.49 4.58
CA MET A 36 1.37 9.07 3.45
C MET A 36 0.70 10.32 2.91
N ALA A 37 -0.63 10.34 2.82
CA ALA A 37 -1.38 11.50 2.35
C ALA A 37 -1.16 12.76 3.21
N GLN A 38 -0.90 12.60 4.51
CA GLN A 38 -0.58 13.70 5.43
C GLN A 38 0.88 14.13 5.32
N GLU A 39 1.77 13.19 5.02
CA GLU A 39 3.22 13.39 4.96
C GLU A 39 3.75 13.70 3.56
N LEU A 40 2.91 13.66 2.54
CA LEU A 40 3.24 13.82 1.12
C LEU A 40 4.12 15.04 0.79
N PRO A 41 3.96 16.23 1.43
CA PRO A 41 4.88 17.35 1.24
C PRO A 41 6.35 17.04 1.63
N GLN A 42 6.56 16.07 2.52
CA GLN A 42 7.85 15.67 3.07
C GLN A 42 8.45 14.46 2.32
N LEU A 43 7.64 13.68 1.60
CA LEU A 43 8.07 12.50 0.84
C LEU A 43 8.55 12.83 -0.59
N GLY A 44 9.24 13.96 -0.74
CA GLY A 44 9.67 14.49 -2.04
C GLY A 44 11.03 14.00 -2.55
N SER A 45 11.78 13.25 -1.75
CA SER A 45 13.10 12.72 -2.10
C SER A 45 13.21 11.22 -1.77
N ALA A 46 14.09 10.51 -2.47
CA ALA A 46 14.34 9.09 -2.20
C ALA A 46 14.76 8.84 -0.74
N ASP A 47 15.57 9.72 -0.14
CA ASP A 47 15.99 9.61 1.26
C ASP A 47 14.80 9.70 2.23
N ALA A 48 13.85 10.60 1.98
CA ALA A 48 12.65 10.72 2.80
C ALA A 48 11.74 9.49 2.67
N VAL A 49 11.64 8.92 1.47
CA VAL A 49 10.89 7.68 1.23
C VAL A 49 11.58 6.50 1.94
N MET A 50 12.90 6.38 1.84
CA MET A 50 13.65 5.34 2.55
C MET A 50 13.44 5.42 4.07
N ASP A 51 13.50 6.62 4.64
CA ASP A 51 13.28 6.83 6.06
C ASP A 51 11.85 6.46 6.48
N PHE A 52 10.84 6.85 5.69
CA PHE A 52 9.45 6.48 5.93
C PHE A 52 9.26 4.96 5.95
N PHE A 53 9.83 4.24 4.98
CA PHE A 53 9.68 2.78 4.88
C PHE A 53 10.66 1.99 5.77
N SER A 54 11.45 2.65 6.61
CA SER A 54 12.42 1.98 7.50
C SER A 54 11.77 0.97 8.47
N HIS A 55 10.47 1.13 8.78
CA HIS A 55 9.73 0.16 9.59
C HIS A 55 9.32 -1.12 8.82
N ALA A 56 9.36 -1.08 7.49
CA ALA A 56 8.77 -2.09 6.61
C ALA A 56 9.81 -3.05 6.00
N GLY A 57 11.10 -2.68 6.02
CA GLY A 57 12.19 -3.54 5.55
C GLY A 57 13.21 -2.77 4.71
N GLU A 58 14.05 -3.52 4.00
CA GLU A 58 15.02 -2.95 3.05
C GLU A 58 14.30 -2.56 1.75
N ILE A 59 14.22 -1.27 1.48
CA ILE A 59 13.71 -0.72 0.23
C ILE A 59 14.88 -0.25 -0.65
N THR A 60 14.85 -0.60 -1.94
CA THR A 60 15.89 -0.14 -2.88
C THR A 60 15.65 1.32 -3.28
N VAL A 61 16.72 2.03 -3.67
CA VAL A 61 16.61 3.41 -4.17
C VAL A 61 15.69 3.49 -5.38
N GLU A 62 15.76 2.52 -6.30
CA GLU A 62 14.86 2.44 -7.46
C GLU A 62 13.38 2.31 -7.03
N ARG A 63 13.11 1.53 -5.99
CA ARG A 63 11.75 1.35 -5.49
C ARG A 63 11.20 2.64 -4.85
N CYS A 64 12.06 3.46 -4.24
CA CYS A 64 11.64 4.72 -3.65
C CYS A 64 11.04 5.70 -4.67
N ASP A 65 11.48 5.65 -5.93
CA ASP A 65 10.99 6.55 -6.97
C ASP A 65 9.55 6.26 -7.41
N ASN A 66 9.08 5.02 -7.20
CA ASN A 66 7.82 4.53 -7.74
C ASN A 66 6.88 3.87 -6.72
N ILE A 67 7.30 3.62 -5.46
CA ILE A 67 6.44 2.97 -4.46
C ILE A 67 5.28 3.84 -4.01
N ILE A 68 5.46 5.16 -3.94
CA ILE A 68 4.39 6.09 -3.56
C ILE A 68 3.63 6.52 -4.82
N SER A 69 2.31 6.36 -4.80
CA SER A 69 1.46 6.85 -5.86
C SER A 69 1.51 8.37 -5.97
N LYS A 70 1.77 8.85 -7.18
CA LYS A 70 1.70 10.27 -7.55
C LYS A 70 0.34 10.63 -8.17
N SER A 71 -0.52 9.64 -8.36
CA SER A 71 -1.87 9.91 -8.85
C SER A 71 -2.65 10.50 -7.69
N GLY A 72 -3.15 11.73 -7.82
CA GLY A 72 -3.92 12.43 -6.78
C GLY A 72 -5.29 11.81 -6.50
N GLY A 73 -5.44 10.48 -6.66
CA GLY A 73 -6.64 9.75 -6.33
C GLY A 73 -6.91 9.83 -4.83
N ALA A 74 -8.11 10.26 -4.49
CA ALA A 74 -8.54 10.33 -3.11
C ALA A 74 -8.72 8.92 -2.54
N LEU A 75 -8.18 8.71 -1.34
CA LEU A 75 -8.50 7.54 -0.51
C LEU A 75 -10.01 7.45 -0.24
N GLY A 76 -10.69 8.61 -0.20
CA GLY A 76 -12.13 8.70 0.01
C GLY A 76 -12.49 8.09 1.36
N GLU A 77 -13.32 7.05 1.33
CA GLU A 77 -13.73 6.30 2.51
C GLU A 77 -12.77 5.14 2.87
N HIS A 78 -11.69 4.94 2.11
CA HIS A 78 -10.74 3.84 2.30
C HIS A 78 -9.50 4.34 3.04
N ASP A 79 -8.73 3.40 3.59
CA ASP A 79 -7.53 3.72 4.38
C ASP A 79 -6.24 3.55 3.57
N PHE A 80 -6.30 2.73 2.51
CA PHE A 80 -5.15 2.33 1.70
C PHE A 80 -5.59 2.01 0.27
N TYR A 81 -4.72 2.18 -0.73
CA TYR A 81 -4.89 1.52 -2.04
C TYR A 81 -3.58 1.03 -2.64
N PHE A 82 -3.67 -0.06 -3.39
CA PHE A 82 -2.67 -0.47 -4.38
C PHE A 82 -3.07 0.04 -5.75
N GLU A 83 -2.18 0.74 -6.43
CA GLU A 83 -2.34 1.19 -7.81
C GLU A 83 -1.43 0.41 -8.73
N TRP A 84 -2.02 -0.25 -9.71
CA TRP A 84 -1.29 -1.10 -10.65
C TRP A 84 -0.64 -0.27 -11.76
N PHE A 85 0.64 -0.50 -12.05
CA PHE A 85 1.35 0.15 -13.15
C PHE A 85 0.80 -0.25 -14.52
N VAL A 86 0.35 -1.50 -14.64
CA VAL A 86 -0.32 -2.04 -15.83
C VAL A 86 -1.62 -2.74 -15.39
N PRO A 87 -2.64 -2.83 -16.25
CA PRO A 87 -3.86 -3.56 -15.93
C PRO A 87 -3.53 -5.02 -15.53
N PRO A 88 -3.86 -5.45 -14.30
CA PRO A 88 -3.55 -6.79 -13.84
C PRO A 88 -4.48 -7.84 -14.46
N THR A 89 -4.04 -9.09 -14.46
CA THR A 89 -4.91 -10.25 -14.68
C THR A 89 -5.75 -10.55 -13.43
N GLN A 90 -6.80 -11.37 -13.59
CA GLN A 90 -7.57 -11.81 -12.43
C GLN A 90 -6.72 -12.62 -11.44
N ASP A 91 -5.74 -13.39 -11.92
CA ASP A 91 -4.85 -14.16 -11.07
C ASP A 91 -3.95 -13.25 -10.23
N GLN A 92 -3.40 -12.18 -10.83
CA GLN A 92 -2.63 -11.17 -10.09
C GLN A 92 -3.46 -10.46 -9.01
N ILE A 93 -4.75 -10.18 -9.31
CA ILE A 93 -5.66 -9.64 -8.30
C ILE A 93 -5.87 -10.65 -7.15
N ASN A 94 -6.08 -11.92 -7.46
CA ASN A 94 -6.27 -12.96 -6.45
C ASN A 94 -4.99 -13.17 -5.61
N GLU A 95 -3.81 -13.11 -6.22
CA GLU A 95 -2.52 -13.15 -5.52
C GLU A 95 -2.34 -11.96 -4.59
N LEU A 96 -2.71 -10.75 -5.01
CA LEU A 96 -2.69 -9.57 -4.14
C LEU A 96 -3.63 -9.77 -2.92
N ILE A 97 -4.84 -10.31 -3.14
CA ILE A 97 -5.78 -10.63 -2.06
C ILE A 97 -5.15 -11.62 -1.07
N GLN A 98 -4.54 -12.70 -1.57
CA GLN A 98 -3.89 -13.70 -0.71
C GLN A 98 -2.75 -13.09 0.11
N LYS A 99 -1.89 -12.26 -0.51
CA LYS A 99 -0.80 -11.58 0.21
C LYS A 99 -1.34 -10.65 1.31
N VAL A 100 -2.44 -9.94 1.04
CA VAL A 100 -3.11 -9.08 2.04
C VAL A 100 -3.69 -9.90 3.18
N ASP A 101 -4.36 -11.02 2.89
CA ASP A 101 -4.85 -11.96 3.90
C ASP A 101 -3.73 -12.44 4.82
N ASP A 102 -2.61 -12.87 4.23
CA ASP A 102 -1.45 -13.37 4.96
C ASP A 102 -0.80 -12.28 5.84
N ALA A 103 -0.74 -11.04 5.35
CA ALA A 103 -0.19 -9.91 6.08
C ALA A 103 -1.08 -9.46 7.26
N LEU A 104 -2.40 -9.52 7.11
CA LEU A 104 -3.35 -9.00 8.10
C LEU A 104 -3.86 -10.06 9.08
N SER A 105 -3.83 -11.34 8.72
CA SER A 105 -4.31 -12.46 9.54
C SER A 105 -3.65 -12.52 10.93
N PRO A 106 -2.32 -12.40 11.08
CA PRO A 106 -1.65 -12.41 12.40
C PRO A 106 -2.07 -11.24 13.30
N LEU A 107 -2.55 -10.14 12.72
CA LEU A 107 -2.99 -8.96 13.45
C LEU A 107 -4.45 -9.06 13.91
N GLY A 108 -5.21 -10.05 13.42
CA GLY A 108 -6.64 -10.18 13.68
C GLY A 108 -7.49 -9.06 13.06
N ALA A 109 -6.91 -8.27 12.15
CA ALA A 109 -7.61 -7.17 11.49
C ALA A 109 -8.58 -7.73 10.45
N ARG A 110 -9.76 -7.10 10.35
CA ARG A 110 -10.70 -7.36 9.26
C ARG A 110 -10.55 -6.28 8.21
N TYR A 111 -10.83 -6.60 6.97
CA TYR A 111 -10.74 -5.60 5.91
C TYR A 111 -11.76 -5.90 4.81
N THR A 112 -12.01 -4.90 3.97
CA THR A 112 -12.64 -5.07 2.66
C THR A 112 -11.68 -4.62 1.59
N ILE A 113 -11.70 -5.30 0.44
CA ILE A 113 -10.96 -4.89 -0.75
C ILE A 113 -11.92 -4.67 -1.92
N THR A 114 -11.72 -3.59 -2.67
CA THR A 114 -12.51 -3.28 -3.87
C THR A 114 -11.58 -2.85 -4.99
N THR A 115 -11.58 -3.58 -6.11
CA THR A 115 -10.77 -3.25 -7.28
C THR A 115 -11.61 -2.51 -8.33
N THR A 116 -11.21 -1.30 -8.69
CA THR A 116 -11.87 -0.46 -9.71
C THR A 116 -10.95 -0.26 -10.91
N LYS A 117 -11.53 -0.32 -12.12
CA LYS A 117 -10.85 -0.05 -13.39
C LYS A 117 -10.31 1.38 -13.45
#